data_AF-A0A0S6UWH8-F1
#
_entry.id   AF-A0A0S6UWH8-F1
#
_cell.length_a   1.000
_cell.length_b   1.000
_cell.length_c   1.000
_cell.angle_alpha   90.00
_cell.angle_beta   90.00
_cell.angle_gamma   90.00
#
_symmetry.space_group_name_H-M   'P 1'
#
loop_
_entity.id
_entity.type
_entity.pdbx_description
1 polymer ?
#
loop_
_entity_poly.entity_id
_entity_poly.type
_entity_poly.pdbx_seq_one_letter_code
_entity_poly.pdbx_strand_id
1 'polypeptide(L)'
;MLRGLIGPVAIKGLPTEAKSNVDTLFKDDIGFGHLDGLSFASEGDKMQAVVTTTALLKHWLGEHRDDGMPQESGAALKSDRFYYYAIQDAAFAIYAELPITKPARASAAAAVLGVRGNGGLKGPPDEIDVVAIQGEKVYFLAAREAVKTAPIPTCEKVWKQMMAKPVDKKDPRGEMTREDKAMTAFTACFAREAPSQSWYATAVKKAQSQLERLPLP
;
A
#
# COMPACT_ATOMS: atom_id res chain seq x y z
N MET A 1 -8.39 -20.19 14.37
CA MET A 1 -9.60 -19.75 13.61
C MET A 1 -9.24 -19.26 12.20
N LEU A 2 -8.43 -18.21 12.03
CA LEU A 2 -8.09 -17.66 10.70
C LEU A 2 -7.44 -18.65 9.72
N ARG A 3 -6.53 -19.53 10.17
CA ARG A 3 -5.96 -20.60 9.31
C ARG A 3 -7.02 -21.53 8.71
N GLY A 4 -8.11 -21.78 9.43
CA GLY A 4 -9.21 -22.62 8.93
C GLY A 4 -10.09 -21.88 7.92
N LEU A 5 -10.28 -20.56 8.10
CA LEU A 5 -11.08 -19.72 7.21
C LEU A 5 -10.35 -19.40 5.90
N ILE A 6 -9.05 -19.13 5.97
CA ILE A 6 -8.22 -18.78 4.80
C ILE A 6 -7.69 -20.03 4.08
N GLY A 7 -7.53 -21.13 4.81
CA GLY A 7 -6.99 -22.38 4.29
C GLY A 7 -5.48 -22.30 4.02
N PRO A 8 -4.91 -23.30 3.32
CA PRO A 8 -3.48 -23.35 3.04
C PRO A 8 -3.05 -22.21 2.12
N VAL A 9 -1.91 -21.60 2.44
CA VAL A 9 -1.30 -20.50 1.68
C VAL A 9 0.20 -20.78 1.59
N ALA A 10 0.73 -20.69 0.37
CA ALA A 10 2.15 -20.74 0.11
C ALA A 10 2.52 -19.60 -0.84
N ILE A 11 3.34 -18.67 -0.38
CA ILE A 11 3.87 -17.56 -1.19
C ILE A 11 5.35 -17.83 -1.43
N LYS A 12 5.76 -17.87 -2.71
CA LYS A 12 7.13 -18.21 -3.07
C LYS A 12 8.14 -17.22 -2.47
N GLY A 13 9.07 -17.73 -1.67
CA GLY A 13 10.13 -16.94 -1.04
C GLY A 13 9.75 -16.35 0.32
N LEU A 14 8.59 -16.71 0.87
CA LEU A 14 8.22 -16.43 2.26
C LEU A 14 8.14 -17.75 3.06
N PRO A 15 8.24 -17.70 4.40
CA PRO A 15 8.06 -18.87 5.25
C PRO A 15 6.70 -19.54 5.03
N THR A 16 6.63 -20.85 5.21
CA THR A 16 5.38 -21.62 5.12
C THR A 16 4.51 -21.49 6.37
N GLU A 17 5.12 -21.24 7.54
CA GLU A 17 4.39 -20.96 8.76
C GLU A 17 3.94 -19.49 8.81
N ALA A 18 2.64 -19.28 8.62
CA ALA A 18 2.03 -17.97 8.80
C ALA A 18 1.78 -17.65 10.28
N LYS A 19 1.94 -16.39 10.65
CA LYS A 19 1.41 -15.88 11.93
C LYS A 19 -0.05 -15.47 11.72
N SER A 20 -0.87 -15.62 12.76
CA SER A 20 -2.24 -15.11 12.73
C SER A 20 -2.18 -13.61 12.97
N ASN A 21 -2.65 -12.81 12.02
CA ASN A 21 -2.87 -11.38 12.21
C ASN A 21 -4.34 -11.20 12.57
N VAL A 22 -4.62 -11.01 13.86
CA VAL A 22 -5.99 -10.87 14.38
C VAL A 22 -6.05 -9.51 15.06
N ASP A 23 -6.20 -8.45 14.27
CA ASP A 23 -6.29 -7.09 14.81
C ASP A 23 -7.73 -6.55 14.73
N THR A 24 -8.63 -7.18 13.95
CA THR A 24 -10.01 -6.70 13.78
C THR A 24 -11.09 -7.64 14.30
N LEU A 25 -10.75 -8.84 14.77
CA LEU A 25 -11.75 -9.79 15.28
C LEU A 25 -12.37 -9.36 16.63
N PHE A 26 -11.65 -8.55 17.43
CA PHE A 26 -12.13 -8.05 18.72
C PHE A 26 -12.01 -6.52 18.78
N LYS A 27 -13.15 -5.85 18.97
CA LYS A 27 -13.28 -4.38 19.01
C LYS A 27 -12.46 -3.69 20.12
N ASP A 28 -12.04 -4.47 21.13
CA ASP A 28 -11.29 -4.01 22.30
C ASP A 28 -9.82 -4.50 22.30
N ASP A 29 -9.35 -5.12 21.21
CA ASP A 29 -7.95 -5.56 21.11
C ASP A 29 -7.01 -4.38 20.83
N ILE A 30 -5.76 -4.48 21.29
CA ILE A 30 -4.71 -3.47 21.05
C ILE A 30 -4.08 -3.79 19.67
N GLY A 31 -4.91 -3.74 18.64
CA GLY A 31 -4.54 -3.84 17.24
C GLY A 31 -5.01 -2.57 16.52
N PHE A 32 -4.20 -1.99 15.64
CA PHE A 32 -4.54 -0.74 14.94
C PHE A 32 -5.56 -0.94 13.80
N GLY A 33 -6.39 -1.98 13.89
CA GLY A 33 -7.41 -2.29 12.91
C GLY A 33 -6.85 -2.85 11.59
N HIS A 34 -5.74 -3.59 11.60
CA HIS A 34 -5.19 -4.18 10.37
C HIS A 34 -6.12 -5.23 9.77
N LEU A 35 -5.90 -5.58 8.49
CA LEU A 35 -6.64 -6.69 7.88
C LEU A 35 -6.44 -7.98 8.68
N ASP A 36 -7.54 -8.56 9.17
CA ASP A 36 -7.53 -9.91 9.70
C ASP A 36 -7.04 -10.88 8.62
N GLY A 37 -6.00 -11.64 8.93
CA GLY A 37 -5.34 -12.47 7.93
C GLY A 37 -4.24 -13.37 8.46
N LEU A 38 -3.59 -14.04 7.52
CA LEU A 38 -2.34 -14.76 7.73
C LEU A 38 -1.18 -13.84 7.33
N SER A 39 -0.33 -13.47 8.28
CA SER A 39 0.85 -12.66 8.03
C SER A 39 2.10 -13.50 7.81
N PHE A 40 2.94 -13.04 6.91
CA PHE A 40 4.20 -13.64 6.51
C PHE A 40 5.25 -12.54 6.42
N ALA A 41 6.48 -12.84 6.83
CA ALA A 41 7.59 -11.92 6.70
C ALA A 41 8.86 -12.67 6.32
N SER A 42 9.67 -12.09 5.43
CA SER A 42 11.04 -12.52 5.21
C SER A 42 11.92 -12.15 6.40
N GLU A 43 13.13 -12.69 6.44
CA GLU A 43 14.15 -12.20 7.35
C GLU A 43 14.37 -10.70 7.18
N GLY A 44 14.45 -9.97 8.31
CA GLY A 44 14.63 -8.53 8.34
C GLY A 44 13.46 -7.71 7.77
N ASP A 45 12.26 -8.30 7.65
CA ASP A 45 11.02 -7.62 7.22
C ASP A 45 11.09 -6.92 5.85
N LYS A 46 12.05 -7.31 4.99
CA LYS A 46 12.20 -6.76 3.64
C LYS A 46 11.02 -7.06 2.73
N MET A 47 10.38 -8.20 2.94
CA MET A 47 9.11 -8.55 2.30
C MET A 47 8.14 -9.00 3.37
N GLN A 48 6.97 -8.39 3.38
CA GLN A 48 5.84 -8.78 4.23
C GLN A 48 4.64 -9.11 3.36
N ALA A 49 3.79 -10.00 3.84
CA ALA A 49 2.54 -10.30 3.18
C ALA A 49 1.44 -10.53 4.20
N VAL A 50 0.22 -10.12 3.84
CA VAL A 50 -1.01 -10.49 4.54
C VAL A 50 -1.92 -11.16 3.53
N VAL A 51 -2.42 -12.34 3.89
CA VAL A 51 -3.45 -13.05 3.11
C VAL A 51 -4.74 -13.08 3.89
N THR A 52 -5.79 -12.57 3.29
CA THR A 52 -7.15 -12.54 3.85
C THR A 52 -8.15 -13.11 2.85
N THR A 53 -9.44 -12.98 3.13
CA THR A 53 -10.52 -13.35 2.21
C THR A 53 -11.27 -12.12 1.71
N THR A 54 -11.98 -12.24 0.59
CA THR A 54 -12.86 -11.18 0.08
C THR A 54 -13.98 -10.82 1.06
N ALA A 55 -14.46 -11.79 1.85
CA ALA A 55 -15.45 -11.58 2.90
C ALA A 55 -14.87 -10.72 4.06
N LEU A 56 -13.67 -11.06 4.53
CA LEU A 56 -12.97 -10.30 5.57
C LEU A 56 -12.59 -8.90 5.07
N LEU A 57 -12.08 -8.77 3.84
CA LEU A 57 -11.81 -7.46 3.23
C LEU A 57 -13.08 -6.61 3.18
N LYS A 58 -14.21 -7.17 2.75
CA LYS A 58 -15.48 -6.43 2.67
C LYS A 58 -15.97 -5.99 4.05
N HIS A 59 -15.84 -6.84 5.06
CA HIS A 59 -16.19 -6.49 6.43
C HIS A 59 -15.31 -5.34 6.93
N TRP A 60 -13.99 -5.47 6.77
CA TRP A 60 -13.01 -4.46 7.14
C TRP A 60 -13.25 -3.10 6.46
N LEU A 61 -13.51 -3.09 5.15
CA LEU A 61 -13.88 -1.86 4.44
C LEU A 61 -15.14 -1.22 5.03
N GLY A 62 -16.11 -2.04 5.45
CA GLY A 62 -17.33 -1.59 6.12
C GLY A 62 -17.07 -0.89 7.45
N GLU A 63 -16.16 -1.41 8.28
CA GLU A 63 -15.77 -0.81 9.55
C GLU A 63 -15.05 0.55 9.36
N HIS A 64 -14.31 0.72 8.26
CA HIS A 64 -13.61 1.97 7.93
C HIS A 64 -14.43 2.96 7.07
N ARG A 65 -15.74 2.76 6.95
CA ARG A 65 -16.60 3.64 6.14
C ARG A 65 -16.54 5.10 6.60
N ASP A 66 -16.65 5.32 7.91
CA ASP A 66 -16.75 6.66 8.48
C ASP A 66 -15.41 7.41 8.46
N ASP A 67 -14.30 6.68 8.30
CA ASP A 67 -12.97 7.24 8.07
C ASP A 67 -12.79 7.69 6.61
N GLY A 68 -13.77 7.45 5.74
CA GLY A 68 -13.75 7.75 4.31
C GLY A 68 -12.90 6.77 3.50
N MET A 69 -12.80 5.52 3.92
CA MET A 69 -12.28 4.43 3.09
C MET A 69 -13.24 4.14 1.94
N PRO A 70 -12.77 4.05 0.67
CA PRO A 70 -13.61 3.60 -0.43
C PRO A 70 -14.17 2.19 -0.18
N GLN A 71 -15.47 1.99 -0.41
CA GLN A 71 -16.15 0.72 -0.10
C GLN A 71 -16.03 -0.33 -1.21
N GLU A 72 -15.75 0.10 -2.44
CA GLU A 72 -15.43 -0.78 -3.55
C GLU A 72 -13.97 -1.19 -3.49
N SER A 73 -13.67 -2.49 -3.46
CA SER A 73 -12.30 -3.00 -3.30
C SER A 73 -11.34 -2.37 -4.30
N GLY A 74 -11.70 -2.29 -5.58
CA GLY A 74 -10.84 -1.70 -6.61
C GLY A 74 -10.52 -0.22 -6.39
N ALA A 75 -11.43 0.55 -5.78
CA ALA A 75 -11.18 1.94 -5.41
C ALA A 75 -10.35 2.05 -4.12
N ALA A 76 -10.57 1.14 -3.16
CA ALA A 76 -9.78 1.08 -1.93
C ALA A 76 -8.30 0.83 -2.24
N LEU A 77 -7.99 -0.09 -3.15
CA LEU A 77 -6.61 -0.39 -3.57
C LEU A 77 -5.88 0.79 -4.25
N LYS A 78 -6.58 1.88 -4.56
CA LYS A 78 -5.98 3.11 -5.12
C LYS A 78 -5.85 4.23 -4.11
N SER A 79 -6.24 3.97 -2.86
CA SER A 79 -6.22 4.96 -1.78
C SER A 79 -5.04 4.73 -0.86
N ASP A 80 -4.27 5.79 -0.59
CA ASP A 80 -3.23 5.81 0.45
C ASP A 80 -3.73 5.25 1.79
N ARG A 81 -4.99 5.52 2.13
CA ARG A 81 -5.64 5.06 3.37
C ARG A 81 -5.70 3.54 3.47
N PHE A 82 -5.88 2.84 2.35
CA PHE A 82 -5.86 1.38 2.36
C PHE A 82 -4.49 0.88 2.82
N TYR A 83 -3.41 1.45 2.28
CA TYR A 83 -2.03 1.07 2.62
C TYR A 83 -1.62 1.52 4.03
N TYR A 84 -2.22 2.60 4.54
CA TYR A 84 -2.11 3.01 5.95
C TYR A 84 -2.67 1.94 6.88
N TYR A 85 -3.89 1.47 6.66
CA TYR A 85 -4.56 0.60 7.64
C TYR A 85 -4.32 -0.90 7.38
N ALA A 86 -3.98 -1.33 6.17
CA ALA A 86 -4.05 -2.75 5.81
C ALA A 86 -2.97 -3.64 6.44
N ILE A 87 -1.73 -3.16 6.60
CA ILE A 87 -0.58 -3.97 7.07
C ILE A 87 0.18 -3.36 8.24
N GLN A 88 0.53 -2.08 8.16
CA GLN A 88 1.31 -1.41 9.19
C GLN A 88 0.64 -0.09 9.51
N ASP A 89 0.39 0.18 10.79
CA ASP A 89 -0.02 1.50 11.31
C ASP A 89 1.10 2.53 11.13
N ALA A 90 1.29 2.89 9.87
CA ALA A 90 2.30 3.80 9.39
C ALA A 90 1.76 4.47 8.15
N ALA A 91 1.90 5.79 8.10
CA ALA A 91 1.39 6.54 6.97
C ALA A 91 2.07 6.08 5.67
N PHE A 92 1.30 6.11 4.59
CA PHE A 92 1.74 5.71 3.27
C PHE A 92 1.36 6.79 2.26
N ALA A 93 2.28 7.11 1.36
CA ALA A 93 2.02 7.96 0.21
C ALA A 93 2.29 7.18 -1.07
N ILE A 94 1.28 7.00 -1.91
CA ILE A 94 1.43 6.49 -3.27
C ILE A 94 2.09 7.56 -4.12
N TYR A 95 3.23 7.21 -4.71
CA TYR A 95 3.98 8.06 -5.63
C TYR A 95 3.69 7.72 -7.09
N ALA A 96 3.40 6.46 -7.39
CA ALA A 96 3.00 6.02 -8.71
C ALA A 96 2.23 4.70 -8.66
N GLU A 97 1.21 4.55 -9.52
CA GLU A 97 0.71 3.24 -9.91
C GLU A 97 1.73 2.57 -10.84
N LEU A 98 1.95 1.27 -10.65
CA LEU A 98 2.86 0.46 -11.47
C LEU A 98 2.03 -0.46 -12.38
N PRO A 99 2.13 -0.34 -13.72
CA PRO A 99 1.34 -1.15 -14.63
C PRO A 99 1.80 -2.62 -14.58
N ILE A 100 1.03 -3.46 -13.87
CA ILE A 100 1.23 -4.90 -13.81
C ILE A 100 0.18 -5.64 -14.66
N THR A 101 0.54 -6.80 -15.17
CA THR A 101 -0.39 -7.67 -15.88
C THR A 101 -1.17 -8.49 -14.86
N LYS A 102 -2.46 -8.19 -14.71
CA LYS A 102 -3.37 -8.94 -13.85
C LYS A 102 -3.37 -10.43 -14.24
N PRO A 103 -3.19 -11.38 -13.32
CA PRO A 103 -3.32 -12.80 -13.60
C PRO A 103 -4.72 -13.12 -14.16
N ALA A 104 -4.82 -14.10 -15.07
CA ALA A 104 -6.06 -14.41 -15.76
C ALA A 104 -7.23 -14.70 -14.79
N ARG A 105 -6.94 -15.40 -13.69
CA ARG A 105 -7.93 -15.79 -12.65
C ARG A 105 -8.06 -14.80 -11.50
N ALA A 106 -7.31 -13.69 -11.51
CA ALA A 106 -7.50 -12.63 -10.52
C ALA A 106 -8.67 -11.73 -10.93
N SER A 107 -9.56 -11.39 -10.02
CA SER A 107 -10.61 -10.40 -10.27
C SER A 107 -10.06 -8.97 -10.24
N ALA A 108 -9.00 -8.74 -9.46
CA ALA A 108 -8.25 -7.49 -9.41
C ALA A 108 -6.76 -7.75 -9.13
N ALA A 109 -5.90 -6.88 -9.66
CA ALA A 109 -4.52 -6.75 -9.24
C ALA A 109 -4.10 -5.28 -9.34
N ALA A 110 -3.42 -4.78 -8.33
CA ALA A 110 -2.89 -3.41 -8.27
C ALA A 110 -1.47 -3.45 -7.73
N ALA A 111 -0.64 -2.51 -8.18
CA ALA A 111 0.69 -2.30 -7.65
C ALA A 111 0.99 -0.81 -7.56
N VAL A 112 1.58 -0.41 -6.44
CA VAL A 112 1.96 0.98 -6.18
C VAL A 112 3.41 1.06 -5.73
N LEU A 113 4.07 2.15 -6.10
CA LEU A 113 5.35 2.58 -5.56
C LEU A 113 5.07 3.71 -4.56
N GLY A 114 5.63 3.62 -3.36
CA GLY A 114 5.36 4.61 -2.31
C GLY A 114 6.45 4.77 -1.27
N VAL A 115 6.13 5.63 -0.30
CA VAL A 115 6.92 5.90 0.90
C VAL A 115 6.05 5.58 2.11
N ARG A 116 6.58 4.79 3.05
CA ARG A 116 5.95 4.52 4.34
C ARG A 116 6.71 5.16 5.49
N GLY A 117 6.03 5.81 6.43
CA GLY A 117 6.66 6.33 7.64
C GLY A 117 5.75 7.12 8.57
N ASN A 118 6.23 7.36 9.80
CA ASN A 118 5.48 8.03 10.88
C ASN A 118 5.73 9.55 10.89
N GLY A 119 5.40 10.24 9.79
CA GLY A 119 5.53 11.70 9.66
C GLY A 119 6.63 12.19 8.71
N GLY A 120 7.07 11.34 7.77
CA GLY A 120 8.13 11.67 6.80
C GLY A 120 7.85 11.08 5.42
N LEU A 121 6.71 11.42 4.82
CA LEU A 121 6.28 10.83 3.54
C LEU A 121 6.96 11.45 2.32
N LYS A 122 7.65 12.60 2.48
CA LYS A 122 8.46 13.20 1.43
C LYS A 122 9.86 12.59 1.43
N GLY A 123 10.04 11.57 0.60
CA GLY A 123 11.35 10.96 0.32
C GLY A 123 11.42 10.36 -1.08
N PRO A 124 12.57 9.78 -1.47
CA PRO A 124 12.62 8.88 -2.62
C PRO A 124 11.80 7.61 -2.29
N PRO A 125 10.78 7.24 -3.08
CA PRO A 125 10.00 6.04 -2.82
C PRO A 125 10.84 4.80 -3.08
N ASP A 126 10.78 3.84 -2.17
CA ASP A 126 11.56 2.60 -2.23
C ASP A 126 10.72 1.35 -1.92
N GLU A 127 9.46 1.53 -1.52
CA GLU A 127 8.52 0.46 -1.19
C GLU A 127 7.59 0.18 -2.38
N ILE A 128 7.44 -1.10 -2.72
CA ILE A 128 6.46 -1.56 -3.71
C ILE A 128 5.45 -2.45 -3.03
N ASP A 129 4.19 -2.03 -3.06
CA ASP A 129 3.07 -2.79 -2.52
C ASP A 129 2.21 -3.34 -3.66
N VAL A 130 1.93 -4.64 -3.61
CA VAL A 130 1.15 -5.38 -4.61
C VAL A 130 -0.05 -6.03 -3.94
N VAL A 131 -1.23 -5.83 -4.52
CA VAL A 131 -2.46 -6.47 -4.05
C VAL A 131 -3.08 -7.26 -5.18
N ALA A 132 -3.54 -8.48 -4.90
CA ALA A 132 -4.26 -9.31 -5.85
C ALA A 132 -5.43 -10.05 -5.20
N ILE A 133 -6.55 -10.09 -5.90
CA ILE A 133 -7.74 -10.86 -5.49
C ILE A 133 -7.85 -12.07 -6.41
N GLN A 134 -7.58 -13.27 -5.90
CA GLN A 134 -7.64 -14.52 -6.66
C GLN A 134 -8.68 -15.45 -6.04
N GLY A 135 -9.81 -15.63 -6.74
CA GLY A 135 -10.97 -16.31 -6.16
C GLY A 135 -11.43 -15.59 -4.89
N GLU A 136 -11.52 -16.32 -3.79
CA GLU A 136 -11.91 -15.78 -2.48
C GLU A 136 -10.75 -15.20 -1.68
N LYS A 137 -9.50 -15.37 -2.12
CA LYS A 137 -8.30 -14.91 -1.39
C LYS A 137 -7.86 -13.54 -1.86
N VAL A 138 -7.50 -12.70 -0.90
CA VAL A 138 -6.86 -11.41 -1.13
C VAL A 138 -5.44 -11.49 -0.61
N TYR A 139 -4.48 -11.21 -1.47
CA TYR A 139 -3.06 -11.18 -1.14
C TYR A 139 -2.58 -9.75 -1.18
N PHE A 140 -1.99 -9.29 -0.09
CA PHE A 140 -1.23 -8.05 -0.04
C PHE A 140 0.23 -8.41 0.20
N LEU A 141 1.14 -7.86 -0.61
CA LEU A 141 2.58 -7.97 -0.45
C LEU A 141 3.18 -6.57 -0.36
N ALA A 142 4.03 -6.32 0.64
CA ALA A 142 4.86 -5.13 0.74
C ALA A 142 6.32 -5.53 0.58
N ALA A 143 7.07 -4.85 -0.28
CA ALA A 143 8.51 -5.03 -0.39
C ALA A 143 9.23 -3.69 -0.19
N ARG A 144 10.00 -3.59 0.89
CA ARG A 144 10.82 -2.42 1.22
C ARG A 144 12.15 -2.47 0.49
N GLU A 145 12.76 -1.30 0.26
CA GLU A 145 14.02 -1.17 -0.50
C GLU A 145 13.98 -1.88 -1.88
N ALA A 146 12.80 -2.03 -2.47
CA ALA A 146 12.58 -2.83 -3.68
C ALA A 146 13.19 -2.19 -4.92
N VAL A 147 13.34 -0.86 -4.91
CA VAL A 147 13.94 -0.09 -5.99
C VAL A 147 14.66 1.14 -5.43
N LYS A 148 15.86 1.42 -5.96
CA LYS A 148 16.54 2.68 -5.72
C LYS A 148 16.02 3.72 -6.69
N THR A 149 15.18 4.62 -6.22
CA THR A 149 14.67 5.74 -7.02
C THR A 149 15.55 6.97 -6.84
N ALA A 150 15.36 7.95 -7.73
CA ALA A 150 16.02 9.24 -7.67
C ALA A 150 14.97 10.36 -7.54
N PRO A 151 15.30 11.48 -6.87
CA PRO A 151 14.43 12.66 -6.88
C PRO A 151 14.16 13.14 -8.30
N ILE A 152 12.94 13.62 -8.54
CA ILE A 152 12.53 14.20 -9.82
C ILE A 152 12.56 15.74 -9.67
N PRO A 153 13.56 16.46 -10.25
CA PRO A 153 13.76 17.89 -9.96
C PRO A 153 12.56 18.78 -10.29
N THR A 154 11.78 18.43 -11.31
CA THR A 154 10.54 19.14 -11.66
C THR A 154 9.48 19.01 -10.57
N CYS A 155 9.34 17.84 -9.93
CA CYS A 155 8.40 17.66 -8.83
C CYS A 155 8.89 18.31 -7.53
N GLU A 156 10.19 18.34 -7.28
CA GLU A 156 10.77 19.13 -6.18
C GLU A 156 10.45 20.63 -6.29
N LYS A 157 10.39 21.18 -7.53
CA LYS A 157 9.93 22.56 -7.74
C LYS A 157 8.45 22.74 -7.37
N VAL A 158 7.58 21.79 -7.73
CA VAL A 158 6.15 21.80 -7.37
C VAL A 158 5.99 21.82 -5.85
N TRP A 159 6.70 20.95 -5.14
CA TRP A 159 6.70 20.93 -3.67
C TRP A 159 7.07 22.29 -3.08
N LYS A 160 8.20 22.86 -3.50
CA LYS A 160 8.68 24.16 -3.00
C LYS A 160 7.66 25.28 -3.27
N GLN A 161 7.03 25.30 -4.44
CA GLN A 161 5.99 26.27 -4.78
C GLN A 161 4.76 26.14 -3.87
N MET A 162 4.36 24.92 -3.54
CA MET A 162 3.22 24.67 -2.65
C MET A 162 3.54 25.06 -1.20
N MET A 163 4.74 24.73 -0.73
CA MET A 163 5.19 25.08 0.63
C MET A 163 5.44 26.59 0.81
N ALA A 164 5.75 27.32 -0.27
CA ALA A 164 5.87 28.78 -0.23
C ALA A 164 4.52 29.50 -0.07
N LYS A 165 3.38 28.81 -0.26
CA LYS A 165 2.06 29.41 -0.06
C LYS A 165 1.87 29.78 1.42
N PRO A 166 1.18 30.91 1.70
CA PRO A 166 0.89 31.31 3.07
C PRO A 166 0.01 30.26 3.75
N VAL A 167 0.27 30.03 5.03
CA VAL A 167 -0.58 29.21 5.90
C VAL A 167 -1.89 29.94 6.14
N ASP A 168 -3.00 29.21 6.04
CA ASP A 168 -4.29 29.76 6.47
C ASP A 168 -4.33 29.82 7.99
N LYS A 169 -4.15 31.02 8.55
CA LYS A 169 -4.15 31.26 10.01
C LYS A 169 -5.52 31.03 10.66
N LYS A 170 -6.59 30.89 9.88
CA LYS A 170 -7.93 30.58 10.39
C LYS A 170 -8.15 29.07 10.55
N ASP A 171 -7.35 28.25 9.86
CA ASP A 171 -7.35 26.81 10.03
C ASP A 171 -6.40 26.44 11.18
N PRO A 172 -6.90 25.87 12.30
CA PRO A 172 -6.03 25.41 13.38
C PRO A 172 -5.03 24.32 12.94
N ARG A 173 -5.27 23.68 11.78
CA ARG A 173 -4.37 22.72 11.13
C ARG A 173 -3.71 23.31 9.88
N GLY A 174 -3.66 24.63 9.72
CA GLY A 174 -3.26 25.27 8.46
C GLY A 174 -1.88 24.84 7.93
N GLU A 175 -0.92 24.57 8.81
CA GLU A 175 0.39 24.02 8.45
C GLU A 175 0.27 22.62 7.83
N MET A 176 -0.44 21.72 8.51
CA MET A 176 -0.70 20.35 8.05
C MET A 176 -1.51 20.35 6.75
N THR A 177 -2.57 21.17 6.67
CA THR A 177 -3.37 21.35 5.46
C THR A 177 -2.53 21.84 4.28
N ARG A 178 -1.53 22.71 4.51
CA ARG A 178 -0.60 23.16 3.47
C ARG A 178 0.31 22.03 3.03
N GLU A 179 0.87 21.27 3.98
CA GLU A 179 1.74 20.13 3.71
C GLU A 179 1.00 19.03 2.94
N ASP A 180 -0.22 18.68 3.33
CA ASP A 180 -1.07 17.70 2.64
C ASP A 180 -1.34 18.10 1.18
N LYS A 181 -1.62 19.38 0.94
CA LYS A 181 -1.78 19.93 -0.41
C LYS A 181 -0.47 19.89 -1.20
N ALA A 182 0.66 20.16 -0.55
CA ALA A 182 1.97 20.06 -1.17
C ALA A 182 2.32 18.62 -1.53
N MET A 183 2.02 17.65 -0.66
CA MET A 183 2.20 16.22 -0.91
C MET A 183 1.33 15.75 -2.06
N THR A 184 0.05 16.12 -2.05
CA THR A 184 -0.89 15.79 -3.14
C THR A 184 -0.38 16.28 -4.50
N ALA A 185 0.09 17.54 -4.57
CA ALA A 185 0.63 18.09 -5.81
C ALA A 185 1.96 17.44 -6.21
N PHE A 186 2.81 17.11 -5.23
CA PHE A 186 4.10 16.47 -5.44
C PHE A 186 3.94 15.04 -5.96
N THR A 187 3.10 14.20 -5.34
CA THR A 187 2.86 12.81 -5.78
C THR A 187 2.14 12.77 -7.12
N ALA A 188 1.20 13.69 -7.39
CA ALA A 188 0.58 13.82 -8.71
C ALA A 188 1.60 14.17 -9.81
N CYS A 189 2.56 15.06 -9.52
CA CYS A 189 3.69 15.30 -10.42
C CYS A 189 4.54 14.03 -10.57
N PHE A 190 4.89 13.38 -9.46
CA PHE A 190 5.75 12.20 -9.46
C PHE A 190 5.15 11.08 -10.31
N ALA A 191 3.86 10.79 -10.16
CA ALA A 191 3.15 9.77 -10.94
C ALA A 191 3.20 10.06 -12.45
N ARG A 192 3.11 11.34 -12.85
CA ARG A 192 3.18 11.75 -14.26
C ARG A 192 4.60 11.61 -14.83
N GLU A 193 5.62 12.00 -14.05
CA GLU A 193 7.01 12.02 -14.51
C GLU A 193 7.70 10.65 -14.37
N ALA A 194 7.25 9.80 -13.45
CA ALA A 194 7.86 8.51 -13.13
C ALA A 194 8.08 7.60 -14.35
N PRO A 195 7.14 7.44 -15.30
CA PRO A 195 7.32 6.58 -16.48
C PRO A 195 8.52 6.95 -17.37
N SER A 196 8.97 8.21 -17.33
CA SER A 196 10.14 8.69 -18.08
C SER A 196 11.47 8.45 -17.37
N GLN A 197 11.44 8.00 -16.11
CA GLN A 197 12.65 7.80 -15.31
C GLN A 197 13.30 6.45 -15.62
N SER A 198 14.63 6.41 -15.60
CA SER A 198 15.41 5.20 -15.92
C SER A 198 15.15 4.00 -14.98
N TRP A 199 14.72 4.27 -13.74
CA TRP A 199 14.42 3.23 -12.75
C TRP A 199 13.00 2.64 -12.89
N TYR A 200 12.09 3.28 -13.64
CA TYR A 200 10.67 2.95 -13.63
C TYR A 200 10.36 1.55 -14.18
N ALA A 201 10.91 1.20 -15.34
CA ALA A 201 10.75 -0.13 -15.91
C ALA A 201 11.26 -1.24 -14.94
N THR A 202 12.28 -0.92 -14.16
CA THR A 202 12.76 -1.79 -13.10
C THR A 202 11.71 -1.95 -12.01
N ALA A 203 11.12 -0.86 -11.50
CA ALA A 203 10.05 -0.92 -10.48
C ALA A 203 8.86 -1.77 -10.95
N VAL A 204 8.41 -1.55 -12.19
CA VAL A 204 7.32 -2.34 -12.81
C VAL A 204 7.67 -3.83 -12.85
N LYS A 205 8.89 -4.18 -13.28
CA LYS A 205 9.35 -5.58 -13.30
C LYS A 205 9.37 -6.19 -11.89
N LYS A 206 9.79 -5.43 -10.86
CA LYS A 206 9.78 -5.92 -9.47
C LYS A 206 8.34 -6.17 -8.99
N ALA A 207 7.42 -5.25 -9.25
CA ALA A 207 6.00 -5.43 -8.91
C ALA A 207 5.42 -6.68 -9.59
N GLN A 208 5.68 -6.85 -10.89
CA GLN A 208 5.26 -8.03 -11.63
C GLN A 208 5.83 -9.33 -11.04
N SER A 209 7.12 -9.36 -10.70
CA SER A 209 7.75 -10.51 -10.06
C SER A 209 7.23 -10.80 -8.64
N GLN A 210 6.71 -9.81 -7.91
CA GLN A 210 6.02 -10.06 -6.64
C GLN A 210 4.70 -10.78 -6.86
N LEU A 211 3.91 -10.32 -7.84
CA LEU A 211 2.64 -10.93 -8.22
C LEU A 211 2.80 -12.39 -8.65
N GLU A 212 3.91 -12.72 -9.32
CA GLU A 212 4.27 -14.07 -9.76
C GLU A 212 4.71 -15.01 -8.62
N ARG A 213 4.88 -14.50 -7.39
CA ARG A 213 5.14 -15.34 -6.20
C ARG A 213 3.88 -15.96 -5.63
N LEU A 214 2.73 -15.37 -5.95
CA LEU A 214 1.45 -15.87 -5.50
C LEU A 214 1.25 -17.28 -6.03
N PRO A 215 0.58 -18.16 -5.27
CA PRO A 215 0.30 -19.49 -5.75
C PRO A 215 -0.47 -19.37 -7.07
N LEU A 216 0.16 -19.85 -8.14
CA LEU A 216 -0.55 -20.05 -9.40
C LEU A 216 -1.54 -21.21 -9.15
N PRO A 217 -2.82 -21.02 -9.45
CA PRO A 217 -3.76 -22.12 -9.39
C PRO A 217 -3.52 -23.14 -10.51
#